data_AF-A0A0G1P331-F1
#
_entry.id   AF-A0A0G1P331-F1
#
_cell.length_a   1.000
_cell.length_b   1.000
_cell.length_c   1.000
_cell.angle_alpha   90.00
_cell.angle_beta   90.00
_cell.angle_gamma   90.00
#
_symmetry.space_group_name_H-M   'P 1'
#
loop_
_entity.id
_entity.type
_entity.pdbx_description
1 polymer ?
#
loop_
_entity_poly.entity_id
_entity_poly.type
_entity_poly.pdbx_seq_one_letter_code
_entity_poly.pdbx_strand_id
1 'polypeptide(L)'
;MRKLAIYIIIVFQILLIASLIRGVYESFQARERIERLERTRSELEQERAELGEKLKEVQSAEYLERVAREELHLAKPGEKVVIVPEEARTEKGRSDMEDNQTELPNWQKWWGVVSGKMY
;
A
#
# COMPACT_ATOMS: atom_id res chain seq x y z
N MET A 1 -17.79 -40.90 -65.68
CA MET A 1 -18.19 -39.48 -65.66
C MET A 1 -18.97 -39.09 -64.39
N ARG A 2 -20.19 -39.60 -64.13
CA ARG A 2 -20.99 -39.21 -62.94
C ARG A 2 -20.27 -39.38 -61.58
N LYS A 3 -19.60 -40.51 -61.36
CA LYS A 3 -18.84 -40.75 -60.11
C LYS A 3 -17.68 -39.76 -59.93
N LEU A 4 -17.01 -39.38 -61.03
CA LEU A 4 -15.89 -38.43 -61.01
C LEU A 4 -16.36 -37.01 -60.64
N ALA A 5 -17.50 -36.59 -61.17
CA ALA A 5 -18.13 -35.32 -60.79
C ALA A 5 -18.50 -35.28 -59.30
N ILE A 6 -19.02 -36.40 -58.75
CA ILE A 6 -19.34 -36.51 -57.32
C ILE A 6 -18.07 -36.35 -56.47
N TYR A 7 -16.96 -37.01 -56.83
CA TYR A 7 -15.70 -36.85 -56.11
C TYR A 7 -15.16 -35.41 -56.14
N ILE A 8 -15.25 -34.73 -57.30
CA ILE A 8 -14.84 -33.33 -57.41
C ILE A 8 -15.69 -32.44 -56.49
N ILE A 9 -17.01 -32.66 -56.45
CA ILE A 9 -17.92 -31.91 -55.58
C ILE A 9 -17.59 -32.15 -54.11
N ILE A 10 -17.29 -33.40 -53.71
CA ILE A 10 -16.91 -33.73 -52.33
C ILE A 10 -15.61 -33.02 -51.95
N VAL A 11 -14.59 -33.06 -52.82
CA VAL A 11 -13.31 -32.36 -52.57
C VAL A 11 -13.53 -30.86 -52.45
N PHE A 12 -14.34 -30.27 -53.33
CA PHE A 12 -14.69 -28.85 -53.27
C PHE A 12 -15.39 -28.49 -51.95
N GLN A 13 -16.34 -29.31 -51.50
CA GLN A 13 -17.03 -29.11 -50.21
C GLN A 13 -16.05 -29.18 -49.04
N ILE A 14 -15.12 -30.14 -49.03
CA ILE A 14 -14.09 -30.26 -48.00
C ILE A 14 -13.21 -29.01 -47.96
N LEU A 15 -12.79 -28.51 -49.12
CA LEU A 15 -11.98 -27.29 -49.21
C LEU A 15 -12.74 -26.05 -48.69
N LEU A 16 -14.02 -25.92 -49.02
CA LEU A 16 -14.86 -24.84 -48.49
C LEU A 16 -14.98 -24.92 -46.97
N ILE A 17 -15.27 -26.11 -46.42
CA ILE A 17 -15.38 -26.31 -44.98
C ILE A 17 -14.06 -25.96 -44.28
N ALA A 18 -12.92 -26.42 -44.82
CA ALA A 18 -11.61 -26.11 -44.28
C ALA A 18 -11.32 -24.59 -44.29
N SER A 19 -11.69 -23.90 -45.37
CA SER A 19 -11.54 -22.45 -45.47
C SER A 19 -12.41 -21.70 -44.46
N LEU A 20 -13.65 -22.15 -44.23
CA LEU A 20 -14.55 -21.55 -43.24
C LEU A 20 -14.03 -21.76 -41.81
N ILE A 21 -13.59 -22.98 -41.48
CA ILE A 21 -13.00 -23.28 -40.16
C ILE A 21 -11.79 -22.37 -39.90
N ARG A 22 -10.91 -22.21 -40.90
CA ARG A 22 -9.75 -21.33 -40.79
C ARG A 22 -10.16 -19.88 -40.54
N GLY A 23 -11.13 -19.35 -41.30
CA GLY A 23 -11.60 -17.97 -41.13
C GLY A 23 -12.23 -17.71 -39.76
N VAL A 24 -12.99 -18.69 -39.24
CA VAL A 24 -13.56 -18.62 -37.88
C VAL A 24 -12.45 -18.64 -36.82
N TYR A 25 -11.45 -19.51 -36.98
CA TYR A 25 -10.33 -19.61 -36.04
C TYR A 25 -9.48 -18.34 -36.00
N GLU A 26 -9.15 -17.78 -37.16
CA GLU A 26 -8.42 -16.50 -37.26
C GLU A 26 -9.21 -15.35 -36.63
N SER A 27 -10.53 -15.31 -36.84
CA SER A 27 -11.41 -14.30 -36.22
C SER A 27 -11.46 -14.44 -34.70
N PHE A 28 -11.49 -15.67 -34.18
CA PHE A 28 -11.48 -15.93 -32.74
C PHE A 28 -10.15 -15.50 -32.10
N GLN A 29 -9.01 -15.87 -32.71
CA GLN A 29 -7.69 -15.45 -32.24
C GLN A 29 -7.52 -13.93 -32.28
N ALA A 30 -8.04 -13.25 -33.31
CA ALA A 30 -8.00 -11.80 -33.39
C ALA A 30 -8.76 -11.14 -32.23
N ARG A 31 -9.94 -11.67 -31.88
CA ARG A 31 -10.73 -11.18 -30.73
C ARG A 31 -10.00 -11.36 -29.41
N GLU A 32 -9.45 -12.54 -29.15
CA GLU A 32 -8.64 -12.77 -27.95
C GLU A 32 -7.43 -11.84 -27.88
N ARG A 33 -6.78 -11.58 -29.01
CA ARG A 33 -5.62 -10.67 -29.05
C ARG A 33 -6.03 -9.24 -28.71
N ILE A 34 -7.18 -8.77 -29.22
CA ILE A 34 -7.74 -7.46 -28.87
C ILE A 34 -8.03 -7.39 -27.37
N GLU A 35 -8.73 -8.38 -26.83
CA GLU A 35 -9.10 -8.41 -25.42
C GLU A 35 -7.88 -8.44 -24.49
N ARG A 36 -6.84 -9.20 -24.85
CA ARG A 36 -5.56 -9.19 -24.11
C ARG A 36 -4.88 -7.82 -24.18
N LEU A 37 -4.81 -7.21 -25.36
CA LEU A 37 -4.19 -5.90 -25.54
C LEU A 37 -4.95 -4.80 -24.77
N GLU A 38 -6.28 -4.87 -24.74
CA GLU A 38 -7.12 -3.94 -23.97
C GLU A 38 -6.88 -4.09 -22.46
N ARG A 39 -6.81 -5.32 -21.94
CA ARG A 39 -6.45 -5.58 -20.54
C ARG A 39 -5.07 -5.02 -20.20
N THR A 40 -4.04 -5.37 -20.98
CA THR A 40 -2.68 -4.89 -20.77
C THR A 40 -2.60 -3.37 -20.82
N ARG A 41 -3.35 -2.74 -21.74
CA ARG A 41 -3.44 -1.28 -21.81
C ARG A 41 -4.06 -0.69 -20.54
N SER A 42 -5.16 -1.26 -20.05
CA SER A 42 -5.80 -0.80 -18.81
C SER A 42 -4.88 -0.92 -17.60
N GLU A 43 -4.15 -2.04 -17.49
CA GLU A 43 -3.18 -2.27 -16.42
C GLU A 43 -2.04 -1.23 -16.46
N LEU A 44 -1.47 -0.98 -17.65
CA LEU A 44 -0.43 0.02 -17.86
C LEU A 44 -0.92 1.45 -17.58
N GLU A 45 -2.16 1.78 -17.94
CA GLU A 45 -2.75 3.09 -17.64
C GLU A 45 -2.91 3.29 -16.13
N GLN A 46 -3.33 2.25 -15.41
CA GLN A 46 -3.42 2.28 -13.95
C GLN A 46 -2.04 2.40 -13.29
N GLU A 47 -1.06 1.62 -13.72
CA GLU A 47 0.32 1.67 -13.22
C GLU A 47 0.93 3.06 -13.47
N ARG A 48 0.71 3.63 -14.66
CA ARG A 48 1.15 4.99 -14.99
C ARG A 48 0.53 6.02 -14.05
N ALA A 49 -0.77 5.90 -13.74
CA ALA A 49 -1.45 6.81 -12.83
C ALA A 49 -0.87 6.71 -11.41
N GLU A 50 -0.66 5.50 -10.90
CA GLU A 50 -0.07 5.26 -9.58
C GLU A 50 1.36 5.81 -9.48
N LEU A 51 2.19 5.55 -10.49
CA LEU A 51 3.55 6.08 -10.56
C LEU A 51 3.54 7.62 -10.65
N GLY A 52 2.56 8.19 -11.34
CA GLY A 52 2.36 9.64 -11.41
C GLY A 52 2.06 10.26 -10.06
N GLU A 53 1.20 9.64 -9.26
CA GLU A 53 0.89 10.10 -7.90
C GLU A 53 2.09 9.95 -6.96
N LYS A 54 2.80 8.81 -7.00
CA LYS A 54 4.05 8.61 -6.25
C LYS A 54 5.10 9.65 -6.61
N LEU A 55 5.22 10.00 -7.89
CA LEU A 55 6.18 11.01 -8.34
C LEU A 55 5.84 12.39 -7.76
N LYS A 56 4.56 12.76 -7.72
CA LYS A 56 4.11 14.01 -7.07
C LYS A 56 4.39 14.00 -5.57
N GLU A 57 4.15 12.88 -4.89
CA GLU A 57 4.44 12.72 -3.47
C GLU A 57 5.93 12.94 -3.20
N VAL A 58 6.81 12.22 -3.91
CA VAL A 58 8.26 12.30 -3.72
C VAL A 58 8.83 13.69 -4.07
N GLN A 59 8.23 14.40 -5.02
CA GLN A 59 8.62 15.77 -5.35
C GLN A 59 8.09 16.82 -4.36
N SER A 60 7.16 16.45 -3.47
CA SER A 60 6.61 17.40 -2.50
C SER A 60 7.67 17.83 -1.47
N ALA A 61 7.59 19.08 -1.04
CA ALA A 61 8.46 19.61 0.01
C ALA A 61 8.27 18.87 1.35
N GLU A 62 7.06 18.34 1.59
CA GLU A 62 6.72 17.54 2.77
C GLU A 62 7.47 16.20 2.77
N TYR A 63 7.51 15.50 1.64
CA TYR A 63 8.29 14.27 1.50
C TYR A 63 9.78 14.54 1.70
N LEU A 64 10.31 15.61 1.11
CA LEU A 64 11.71 16.00 1.28
C LEU A 64 12.05 16.31 2.74
N GLU A 65 11.17 17.04 3.45
CA GLU A 65 11.34 17.36 4.86
C GLU A 65 11.24 16.11 5.73
N ARG A 66 10.30 15.21 5.44
CA ARG A 66 10.16 13.91 6.12
C ARG A 66 11.45 13.09 6.00
N VAL A 67 11.96 12.90 4.77
CA VAL A 67 13.21 12.17 4.54
C VAL A 67 14.39 12.87 5.22
N ALA A 68 14.46 14.21 5.17
CA ALA A 68 15.52 14.95 5.84
C ALA A 68 15.49 14.75 7.36
N ARG A 69 14.32 14.83 8.00
CA ARG A 69 14.17 14.70 9.47
C ARG A 69 14.29 13.26 9.95
N GLU A 70 13.61 12.33 9.29
CA GLU A 70 13.42 10.95 9.76
C GLU A 70 14.56 10.02 9.33
N GLU A 71 14.98 10.11 8.06
CA GLU A 71 16.00 9.19 7.52
C GLU A 71 17.41 9.76 7.66
N LEU A 72 17.57 11.07 7.45
CA LEU A 72 18.88 11.72 7.46
C LEU A 72 19.20 12.42 8.79
N HIS A 73 18.24 12.49 9.73
CA HIS A 73 18.35 13.22 11.00
C HIS A 73 18.88 14.67 10.84
N LEU A 74 18.61 15.28 9.68
CA LEU A 74 18.98 16.64 9.34
C LEU A 74 17.94 17.61 9.91
N ALA A 75 18.43 18.69 10.49
CA ALA A 75 17.60 19.77 11.02
C ALA A 75 17.79 21.04 10.16
N LYS A 76 16.75 21.87 10.08
CA LYS A 76 16.85 23.15 9.35
C LYS A 76 17.87 24.08 10.03
N PRO A 77 18.50 25.03 9.30
CA PRO A 77 19.38 26.02 9.90
C PRO A 77 18.67 26.78 11.02
N GLY A 78 19.10 26.61 12.27
CA GLY A 78 18.49 27.21 13.47
C GLY A 78 17.73 26.24 14.38
N GLU A 79 17.49 25.00 13.97
CA GLU A 79 16.93 23.94 14.82
C GLU A 79 18.05 23.25 15.64
N LYS A 80 17.77 22.90 16.90
CA LYS A 80 18.73 22.24 17.81
C LYS A 80 18.40 20.74 17.92
N VAL A 81 19.25 19.89 17.36
CA VAL A 81 19.13 18.42 17.49
C VAL A 81 19.46 18.02 18.93
N VAL A 82 18.50 17.41 19.64
CA VAL A 82 18.69 16.90 21.01
C VAL A 82 18.76 15.38 20.95
N ILE A 83 19.94 14.82 21.19
CA ILE A 83 20.14 13.38 21.33
C ILE A 83 19.91 13.04 22.81
N VAL A 84 18.87 12.26 23.11
CA VAL A 84 18.58 11.82 24.47
C VAL A 84 19.34 10.51 24.73
N PRO A 85 20.31 10.48 25.67
CA PRO A 85 21.00 9.25 26.04
C PRO A 85 20.00 8.23 26.61
N GLU A 86 20.17 6.94 26.28
CA GLU A 86 19.28 5.86 26.72
C GLU A 86 19.16 5.81 28.26
N GLU A 87 20.26 6.16 28.95
CA GLU A 87 20.36 6.27 30.41
C GLU A 87 19.34 7.26 31.01
N ALA A 88 19.04 8.36 30.30
CA ALA A 88 18.09 9.38 30.75
C ALA A 88 16.61 8.98 30.58
N ARG A 89 16.32 7.95 29.77
CA ARG A 89 14.95 7.41 29.63
C ARG A 89 14.56 6.54 30.83
N THR A 90 15.53 5.92 31.48
CA THR A 90 15.34 5.08 32.68
C THR A 90 15.24 5.88 33.98
N GLU A 91 15.80 7.08 34.05
CA GLU A 91 15.80 7.87 35.30
C GLU A 91 14.53 8.71 35.49
N LYS A 92 13.91 9.20 34.40
CA LYS A 92 12.66 10.00 34.49
C LYS A 92 11.37 9.18 34.69
N GLY A 93 11.46 7.86 34.69
CA GLY A 93 10.31 6.96 34.89
C GLY A 93 10.37 6.11 36.17
N ARG A 94 11.40 6.24 37.00
CA ARG A 94 11.66 5.31 38.11
C ARG A 94 11.94 5.95 39.48
N SER A 95 11.77 7.26 39.62
CA SER A 95 12.04 7.99 40.87
C SER A 95 10.79 8.36 41.69
N ASP A 96 9.74 7.53 41.69
CA ASP A 96 8.57 7.72 42.57
C ASP A 96 8.12 6.42 43.26
N MET A 97 9.01 5.45 43.44
CA MET A 97 8.71 4.21 44.18
C MET A 97 9.86 3.78 45.08
N GLU A 98 10.25 4.63 46.04
CA GLU A 98 10.91 4.16 47.25
C GLU A 98 10.76 5.18 48.41
N ASP A 99 9.58 5.23 49.04
CA ASP A 99 9.48 5.48 50.49
C ASP A 99 8.19 4.83 51.03
N ASN A 100 8.33 3.61 51.52
CA ASN A 100 7.32 2.93 52.31
C ASN A 100 7.54 3.29 53.78
N GLN A 101 6.99 4.43 54.21
CA GLN A 101 6.68 4.69 55.61
C GLN A 101 5.24 5.19 55.71
N THR A 102 4.30 4.23 55.76
CA THR A 102 2.95 4.35 56.34
C THR A 102 2.33 5.75 56.37
N GLU A 103 2.22 6.41 55.23
CA GLU A 103 1.38 7.59 55.11
C GLU A 103 -0.05 7.13 54.85
N LEU A 104 -0.94 7.51 55.77
CA LEU A 104 -2.36 7.18 55.68
C LEU A 104 -2.90 7.49 54.26
N PRO A 105 -3.69 6.58 53.66
CA PRO A 105 -4.28 6.78 52.34
C PRO A 105 -4.89 8.17 52.16
N ASN A 106 -4.68 8.78 51.00
CA ASN A 106 -5.07 10.18 50.74
C ASN A 106 -6.53 10.49 51.10
N TRP A 107 -7.46 9.55 50.90
CA TRP A 107 -8.87 9.72 51.27
C TRP A 107 -9.10 9.88 52.78
N GLN A 108 -8.26 9.25 53.63
CA GLN A 108 -8.29 9.47 55.08
C GLN A 108 -7.80 10.86 55.45
N LYS A 109 -6.78 11.39 54.75
CA LYS A 109 -6.32 12.77 54.91
C LYS A 109 -7.46 13.76 54.58
N TRP A 110 -8.17 13.55 53.47
CA TRP A 110 -9.33 14.37 53.08
C TRP A 110 -10.51 14.26 54.05
N TRP A 111 -10.72 13.09 54.65
CA TRP A 111 -11.76 12.93 55.67
C TRP A 111 -11.47 13.74 56.94
N GLY A 112 -10.21 13.87 57.34
CA GLY A 112 -9.80 14.74 58.46
C GLY A 112 -10.12 16.21 58.20
N VAL A 113 -9.88 16.68 56.97
CA VAL A 113 -10.22 18.05 56.53
C VAL A 113 -11.73 18.31 56.60
N VAL A 114 -12.55 17.34 56.17
CA VAL A 114 -14.01 17.48 56.17
C VAL A 114 -14.63 17.32 57.55
N SER A 115 -14.03 16.51 58.43
CA SER A 115 -14.53 16.24 59.79
C SER A 115 -14.05 17.23 60.86
N GLY A 116 -13.29 18.27 60.47
CA GLY A 116 -12.97 19.41 61.34
C GLY A 116 -12.02 19.09 62.49
N LYS A 117 -11.22 18.02 62.41
CA LYS A 117 -10.14 17.75 63.36
C LYS A 117 -8.80 18.05 62.71
N MET A 118 -8.21 19.19 63.05
CA MET A 118 -6.78 19.44 62.79
C MET A 118 -5.95 18.74 63.87
N TYR A 119 -4.83 18.14 63.46
CA TYR A 119 -3.66 17.87 64.32
C TYR A 119 -2.59 18.91 63.99
#